data_AF-A0A7V2CNX6-F1
#
_entry.id   AF-A0A7V2CNX6-F1
#
_cell.length_a   1.000
_cell.length_b   1.000
_cell.length_c   1.000
_cell.angle_alpha   90.00
_cell.angle_beta   90.00
_cell.angle_gamma   90.00
#
_symmetry.space_group_name_H-M   'P 1'
#
loop_
_entity.id
_entity.type
_entity.pdbx_description
1 polymer ?
#
loop_
_entity_poly.entity_id
_entity_poly.type
_entity_poly.pdbx_seq_one_letter_code
_entity_poly.pdbx_strand_id
1 'polypeptide(L)'
;MLACRTCQHRFSERTGTALFGTRLPHDQALAVFQHLHDGCGIRQTARLTGVDKDTVVRYALQTGRHAQQTHDELVAFSPRDSGGPTR
;
A
#
# COMPACT_ATOMS: atom_id res chain seq x y z
N MET A 1 12.89 8.83 -12.19
CA MET A 1 13.97 8.69 -11.19
C MET A 1 14.60 10.05 -11.01
N LEU A 2 14.51 10.62 -9.81
CA LEU A 2 15.02 11.94 -9.46
C LEU A 2 16.47 11.81 -8.99
N ALA A 3 17.23 12.91 -9.06
CA ALA A 3 18.58 12.97 -8.54
C ALA A 3 18.76 14.22 -7.68
N CYS A 4 19.37 14.07 -6.51
CA CYS A 4 19.76 15.20 -5.69
C CYS A 4 20.81 16.04 -6.42
N ARG A 5 20.56 17.34 -6.59
CA ARG A 5 21.52 18.22 -7.29
C ARG A 5 22.83 18.41 -6.51
N THR A 6 22.81 18.23 -5.18
CA THR A 6 23.97 18.40 -4.30
C THR A 6 24.84 17.16 -4.22
N CYS A 7 24.25 15.99 -3.94
CA CYS A 7 25.01 14.75 -3.71
C CYS A 7 24.86 13.70 -4.82
N GLN A 8 24.10 13.98 -5.88
CA GLN A 8 23.84 13.08 -7.03
C GLN A 8 23.15 11.74 -6.66
N HIS A 9 22.70 11.57 -5.41
CA HIS A 9 21.94 10.42 -4.99
C HIS A 9 20.62 10.32 -5.78
N ARG A 10 20.34 9.13 -6.34
CA ARG A 10 19.13 8.87 -7.13
C ARG A 10 18.03 8.31 -6.25
N PHE A 11 16.83 8.88 -6.34
CA PHE A 11 15.68 8.44 -5.56
C PHE A 11 14.41 8.42 -6.41
N SER A 12 13.40 7.70 -5.94
CA SER A 12 12.04 7.77 -6.48
C SER A 12 11.24 8.72 -5.61
N GLU A 13 10.43 9.57 -6.23
CA GLU A 13 9.40 10.35 -5.51
C GLU A 13 8.45 9.44 -4.73
N ARG A 14 8.23 8.22 -5.23
CA ARG A 14 7.36 7.23 -4.61
C ARG A 14 8.04 6.41 -3.51
N THR A 15 9.33 6.63 -3.24
CA THR A 15 10.05 5.90 -2.17
C THR A 15 9.34 6.15 -0.84
N GLY A 16 9.10 5.09 -0.07
CA GLY A 16 8.39 5.18 1.21
C GLY A 16 6.87 5.30 1.10
N THR A 17 6.29 5.09 -0.09
CA THR A 17 4.83 5.10 -0.31
C THR A 17 4.33 3.73 -0.78
N ALA A 18 3.02 3.49 -0.67
CA ALA A 18 2.37 2.32 -1.26
C ALA A 18 2.59 2.18 -2.78
N LEU A 19 2.83 3.29 -3.48
CA LEU A 19 3.07 3.35 -4.93
C LEU A 19 4.50 3.00 -5.34
N PHE A 20 5.41 2.74 -4.39
CA PHE A 20 6.79 2.41 -4.72
C PHE A 20 6.86 1.13 -5.57
N GLY A 21 7.49 1.17 -6.76
CA GLY A 21 7.63 -0.02 -7.61
C GLY A 21 6.37 -0.46 -8.36
N THR A 22 5.25 0.26 -8.25
CA THR A 22 4.07 0.03 -9.10
C THR A 22 4.37 0.43 -10.54
N ARG A 23 3.98 -0.41 -11.49
CA ARG A 23 4.14 -0.16 -12.93
C ARG A 23 2.86 0.30 -13.64
N LEU A 24 1.71 0.19 -12.98
CA LEU A 24 0.45 0.69 -13.53
C LEU A 24 0.45 2.23 -13.59
N PRO A 25 -0.37 2.82 -14.48
CA PRO A 25 -0.74 4.22 -14.37
C PRO A 25 -1.19 4.55 -12.94
N HIS A 26 -0.85 5.76 -12.49
CA HIS A 26 -1.06 6.18 -11.11
C HIS A 26 -2.49 5.94 -10.62
N ASP A 27 -3.47 6.39 -11.40
CA ASP A 27 -4.89 6.32 -11.02
C ASP A 27 -5.40 4.88 -11.01
N GLN A 28 -4.86 4.01 -11.88
CA GLN A 28 -5.21 2.60 -11.89
C GLN A 28 -4.63 1.86 -10.68
N ALA A 29 -3.41 2.20 -10.25
CA ALA A 29 -2.84 1.68 -9.02
C ALA A 29 -3.64 2.14 -7.79
N LEU A 30 -4.04 3.41 -7.75
CA LEU A 30 -4.91 3.93 -6.69
C LEU A 30 -6.27 3.23 -6.65
N ALA A 31 -6.91 3.00 -7.80
CA ALA A 31 -8.18 2.26 -7.86
C ALA A 31 -8.04 0.84 -7.28
N VAL A 32 -6.95 0.13 -7.60
CA VAL A 32 -6.66 -1.19 -6.99
C VAL A 32 -6.54 -1.07 -5.47
N PHE A 33 -5.80 -0.09 -4.96
CA PHE A 33 -5.64 0.09 -3.52
C PHE A 33 -6.93 0.47 -2.82
N GLN A 34 -7.76 1.33 -3.42
CA GLN A 34 -9.06 1.72 -2.88
C GLN A 34 -9.97 0.50 -2.70
N HIS A 35 -10.10 -0.34 -3.74
CA HIS A 35 -10.92 -1.54 -3.63
C HIS A 35 -10.39 -2.54 -2.59
N LEU A 36 -9.07 -2.69 -2.48
CA LEU A 36 -8.47 -3.54 -1.43
C LEU A 36 -8.73 -2.97 -0.03
N HIS A 37 -8.66 -1.65 0.14
CA HIS A 37 -8.98 -0.95 1.38
C HIS A 37 -10.45 -1.17 1.77
N ASP A 38 -11.36 -1.12 0.80
CA ASP A 38 -12.79 -1.37 0.99
C ASP A 38 -13.13 -2.85 1.27
N GLY A 39 -12.12 -3.73 1.34
CA GLY A 39 -12.29 -5.16 1.64
C GLY A 39 -12.65 -6.03 0.43
N CYS A 40 -12.53 -5.53 -0.80
CA CYS A 40 -12.78 -6.32 -2.00
C CYS A 40 -11.73 -7.45 -2.14
N GLY A 41 -12.19 -8.65 -2.50
CA GLY A 41 -11.29 -9.77 -2.76
C GLY A 41 -10.46 -9.56 -4.04
N ILE A 42 -9.29 -10.20 -4.11
CA ILE A 42 -8.33 -10.08 -5.23
C ILE A 42 -8.99 -10.19 -6.62
N ARG A 43 -9.80 -11.24 -6.84
CA ARG A 43 -10.46 -11.47 -8.15
C ARG A 43 -11.56 -10.45 -8.43
N GLN A 44 -12.24 -9.96 -7.40
CA GLN A 44 -13.23 -8.91 -7.55
C GLN A 44 -12.56 -7.60 -7.96
N THR A 45 -11.50 -7.21 -7.26
CA THR A 45 -10.70 -6.02 -7.59
C THR A 45 -10.12 -6.10 -9.00
N ALA A 46 -9.60 -7.26 -9.40
CA ALA A 46 -9.11 -7.48 -10.76
C ALA A 46 -10.19 -7.20 -11.83
N ARG A 47 -11.43 -7.69 -11.61
CA ARG A 47 -12.56 -7.43 -12.51
C ARG A 47 -12.99 -5.95 -12.51
N LEU A 48 -13.08 -5.32 -11.34
CA LEU A 48 -13.52 -3.93 -11.21
C LEU A 48 -12.53 -2.94 -11.82
N THR A 49 -11.23 -3.23 -11.75
CA THR A 49 -10.15 -2.34 -12.22
C THR A 49 -9.61 -2.69 -13.60
N GLY A 50 -10.00 -3.84 -14.15
CA GLY A 50 -9.47 -4.36 -15.41
C GLY A 50 -7.99 -4.77 -15.34
N VAL A 51 -7.45 -4.97 -14.12
CA VAL A 51 -6.06 -5.33 -13.88
C VAL A 51 -5.92 -6.85 -13.73
N ASP A 52 -4.80 -7.41 -14.19
CA ASP A 52 -4.49 -8.82 -13.97
C ASP A 52 -4.48 -9.20 -12.48
N LYS A 53 -5.05 -10.35 -12.14
CA LYS A 53 -5.21 -10.79 -10.74
C LYS A 53 -3.87 -10.92 -10.01
N ASP A 54 -2.80 -11.34 -10.69
CA ASP A 54 -1.49 -11.53 -10.05
C ASP A 54 -0.80 -10.18 -9.82
N THR A 55 -1.12 -9.17 -10.63
CA THR A 55 -0.77 -7.78 -10.34
C THR A 55 -1.49 -7.27 -9.10
N VAL A 56 -2.78 -7.57 -8.93
CA VAL A 56 -3.54 -7.21 -7.71
C VAL A 56 -2.95 -7.91 -6.48
N VAL A 57 -2.61 -9.20 -6.54
CA VAL A 57 -1.94 -9.92 -5.44
C VAL A 57 -0.63 -9.22 -5.05
N ARG A 58 0.21 -8.91 -6.04
CA ARG A 58 1.50 -8.24 -5.78
C ARG A 58 1.30 -6.88 -5.09
N TYR A 59 0.29 -6.13 -5.53
CA TYR A 59 -0.03 -4.82 -4.99
C TYR A 59 -0.59 -4.92 -3.56
N ALA A 60 -1.46 -5.89 -3.29
CA ALA A 60 -1.97 -6.16 -1.95
C ALA A 60 -0.85 -6.52 -0.96
N LEU A 61 0.07 -7.42 -1.34
CA LEU A 61 1.20 -7.79 -0.48
C LEU A 61 2.15 -6.61 -0.23
N GLN A 62 2.43 -5.81 -1.26
CA GLN A 62 3.31 -4.66 -1.13
C GLN A 62 2.71 -3.58 -0.23
N THR A 63 1.47 -3.18 -0.51
CA THR A 63 0.76 -2.15 0.27
C THR A 63 0.48 -2.63 1.68
N GLY A 64 0.17 -3.91 1.87
CA GLY A 64 0.00 -4.52 3.19
C GLY A 64 1.26 -4.41 4.05
N ARG A 65 2.45 -4.72 3.49
CA ARG A 65 3.73 -4.53 4.20
C ARG A 65 3.98 -3.06 4.55
N HIS A 66 3.72 -2.14 3.62
CA HIS A 66 3.87 -0.71 3.88
C HIS A 66 2.92 -0.22 4.98
N ALA A 67 1.66 -0.67 4.95
CA ALA A 67 0.68 -0.34 5.98
C ALA A 67 1.09 -0.88 7.35
N GLN A 68 1.58 -2.12 7.42
CA GLN A 68 2.11 -2.70 8.65
C GLN A 68 3.29 -1.88 9.20
N GLN A 69 4.29 -1.57 8.37
CA GLN A 69 5.45 -0.76 8.79
C GLN A 69 5.02 0.62 9.32
N THR A 70 4.08 1.25 8.62
CA THR A 70 3.54 2.57 9.01
C THR A 70 2.77 2.46 10.34
N HIS A 71 1.99 1.40 10.53
CA HIS A 71 1.30 1.13 11.79
C HIS A 71 2.28 0.88 12.93
N ASP A 72 3.32 0.08 12.71
CA ASP A 72 4.34 -0.23 13.72
C ASP A 72 5.10 1.03 14.16
N GLU A 73 5.38 1.95 13.22
CA GLU A 73 6.08 3.20 13.51
C GLU A 73 5.17 4.24 14.18
N LEU A 74 3.93 4.40 13.71
CA LEU A 74 3.07 5.53 14.10
C LEU A 74 2.01 5.18 15.14
N VAL A 75 1.66 3.90 15.31
CA VAL A 75 0.48 3.46 16.07
C VAL A 75 0.81 2.45 17.17
N ALA A 76 1.85 1.63 17.02
CA ALA A 76 2.14 0.51 17.94
C ALA A 76 2.43 0.91 19.40
N PHE A 77 2.58 2.20 19.71
CA PHE A 77 2.69 2.70 21.08
C PHE A 77 1.34 3.03 21.74
N SER A 78 0.21 2.62 21.15
CA SER A 78 -1.09 2.74 21.79
C SER A 78 -1.09 2.02 23.15
N PRO A 79 -1.67 2.62 24.23
CA PRO A 79 -1.79 1.96 25.52
C PRO A 79 -2.41 0.58 25.32
N ARG A 80 -1.91 -0.43 26.03
CA ARG A 80 -2.49 -1.78 25.99
C ARG A 80 -3.97 -1.65 26.31
N ASP A 81 -4.82 -1.98 25.34
CA ASP A 81 -6.25 -2.06 25.56
C ASP A 81 -6.47 -3.13 26.62
N SER A 82 -6.96 -2.73 27.80
CA SER A 82 -7.19 -3.64 28.93
C SER A 82 -8.48 -4.44 28.75
N GLY A 83 -8.91 -4.62 27.50
CA GLY A 83 -10.21 -5.11 27.03
C GLY A 83 -10.90 -6.05 28.02
N GLY A 84 -11.80 -5.50 28.81
CA GLY A 84 -12.84 -6.28 29.48
C GLY A 84 -13.78 -6.88 28.42
N PRO A 85 -14.43 -8.01 28.69
CA PRO A 85 -15.22 -8.70 27.68
C PRO A 85 -16.38 -7.84 27.21
N THR A 86 -16.36 -7.47 25.93
CA THR A 86 -17.52 -6.86 25.25
C THR A 86 -18.58 -7.96 25.09
N ARG A 87 -19.72 -7.76 25.74
CA ARG A 87 -20.91 -8.63 25.69
C ARG A 87 -21.54 -8.68 24.31
#